data_AF-A0A6N7G8Y2-F1
#
_entry.id   AF-A0A6N7G8Y2-F1
#
_cell.length_a   1.000
_cell.length_b   1.000
_cell.length_c   1.000
_cell.angle_alpha   90.00
_cell.angle_beta   90.00
_cell.angle_gamma   90.00
#
_symmetry.space_group_name_H-M   'P 1'
#
loop_
_entity.id
_entity.type
_entity.pdbx_description
1 polymer ?
#
loop_
_entity_poly.entity_id
_entity_poly.type
_entity_poly.pdbx_seq_one_letter_code
_entity_poly.pdbx_strand_id
1 'polypeptide(L)'
;MSRRRTERERERQREFGRRIQRLREEQGLTQGDVTRMSGMDRSFISNLETGVYSIAAARLRDLATGLRVDTVDLFEEKHAVRNKDEMASAPRYMELVDLISKEIASGLLRQGDFLPREAAMCQRYGYSSFAVRKALTILRGRGLIRSWGELHFVASPDDLKPIELREGDRVVVRMPTPAEMFHYAIPEGISVLICRRNAIATRTDEIYHTDRFYVVVC
;
A
#
# COMPACT_ATOMS: atom_id res chain seq x y z
N MET A 1 -8.95 -35.51 29.78
CA MET A 1 -9.24 -34.28 29.01
C MET A 1 -7.98 -33.43 28.71
N SER A 2 -6.76 -33.98 28.54
CA SER A 2 -5.53 -33.17 28.81
C SER A 2 -4.44 -33.08 27.70
N ARG A 3 -4.11 -34.11 26.91
CA ARG A 3 -3.02 -34.01 25.89
C ARG A 3 -3.44 -33.60 24.48
N ARG A 4 -4.57 -34.12 23.96
CA ARG A 4 -5.05 -33.79 22.60
C ARG A 4 -5.54 -32.34 22.44
N ARG A 5 -6.04 -31.73 23.53
CA ARG A 5 -6.56 -30.36 23.51
C ARG A 5 -5.43 -29.33 23.41
N THR A 6 -4.30 -29.59 24.06
CA THR A 6 -3.12 -28.72 24.06
C THR A 6 -2.30 -28.82 22.77
N GLU A 7 -2.26 -29.98 22.14
CA GLU A 7 -1.59 -30.15 20.84
C GLU A 7 -2.32 -29.40 19.71
N ARG A 8 -3.65 -29.51 19.64
CA ARG A 8 -4.48 -28.71 18.71
C ARG A 8 -4.34 -27.21 18.92
N GLU A 9 -4.19 -26.77 20.17
CA GLU A 9 -4.02 -25.37 20.50
C GLU A 9 -2.65 -24.84 20.05
N ARG A 10 -1.59 -25.62 20.26
CA ARG A 10 -0.25 -25.33 19.74
C ARG A 10 -0.20 -25.31 18.21
N GLU A 11 -0.94 -26.21 17.56
CA GLU A 11 -1.04 -26.24 16.11
C GLU A 11 -1.67 -24.96 15.55
N ARG A 12 -2.82 -24.55 16.12
CA ARG A 12 -3.48 -23.28 15.77
C ARG A 12 -2.59 -22.06 15.99
N GLN A 13 -1.82 -22.06 17.07
CA GLN A 13 -0.88 -20.99 17.39
C GLN A 13 0.25 -20.89 16.36
N ARG A 14 0.81 -22.03 15.93
CA ARG A 14 1.83 -22.08 14.86
C ARG A 14 1.28 -21.68 13.50
N GLU A 15 0.04 -22.06 13.19
CA GLU A 15 -0.65 -21.66 11.97
C GLU A 15 -0.86 -20.15 11.93
N PHE A 16 -1.36 -19.58 13.03
CA PHE A 16 -1.48 -18.13 13.18
C PHE A 16 -0.12 -17.44 13.03
N GLY A 17 0.92 -17.93 13.70
CA GLY A 17 2.29 -17.39 13.57
C GLY A 17 2.80 -17.38 12.12
N ARG A 18 2.68 -18.49 11.40
CA ARG A 18 3.05 -18.58 9.97
C ARG A 18 2.24 -17.61 9.11
N ARG A 19 0.97 -17.39 9.44
CA ARG A 19 0.13 -16.42 8.74
C ARG A 19 0.62 -15.00 8.95
N ILE A 20 0.94 -14.62 10.19
CA ILE A 20 1.53 -13.31 10.51
C ILE A 20 2.83 -13.10 9.70
N GLN A 21 3.70 -14.11 9.68
CA GLN A 21 4.94 -14.07 8.90
C GLN A 21 4.66 -13.87 7.41
N ARG A 22 3.71 -14.61 6.84
CA ARG A 22 3.34 -14.51 5.42
C ARG A 22 2.82 -13.11 5.09
N LEU A 23 1.86 -12.59 5.85
CA LEU A 23 1.30 -11.25 5.63
C LEU A 23 2.39 -10.18 5.71
N ARG A 24 3.33 -10.32 6.66
CA ARG A 24 4.48 -9.43 6.78
C ARG A 24 5.34 -9.44 5.51
N GLU A 25 5.69 -10.63 5.02
CA GLU A 25 6.53 -10.81 3.83
C GLU A 25 5.83 -10.35 2.55
N GLU A 26 4.52 -10.59 2.41
CA GLU A 26 3.70 -10.10 1.29
C GLU A 26 3.61 -8.57 1.23
N GLN A 27 3.62 -7.89 2.38
CA GLN A 27 3.72 -6.44 2.44
C GLN A 27 5.16 -5.92 2.32
N GLY A 28 6.15 -6.80 2.13
CA GLY A 28 7.56 -6.42 2.01
C GLY A 28 8.16 -5.87 3.31
N LEU A 29 7.56 -6.19 4.46
CA LEU A 29 7.96 -5.67 5.76
C LEU A 29 9.02 -6.57 6.43
N THR A 30 9.99 -5.96 7.10
CA THR A 30 10.85 -6.68 8.05
C THR A 30 10.14 -6.80 9.41
N GLN A 31 10.58 -7.73 10.26
CA GLN A 31 10.07 -7.79 11.65
C GLN A 31 10.29 -6.45 12.39
N GLY A 32 11.38 -5.74 12.06
CA GLY A 32 11.67 -4.41 12.62
C GLY A 32 10.67 -3.34 12.19
N ASP A 33 10.14 -3.43 10.97
CA ASP A 33 9.11 -2.52 10.49
C ASP A 33 7.79 -2.76 11.22
N VAL A 34 7.42 -4.03 11.43
CA VAL A 34 6.23 -4.40 12.22
C VAL A 34 6.38 -3.92 13.66
N THR A 35 7.55 -4.09 14.30
CA THR A 35 7.83 -3.56 15.64
C THR A 35 7.63 -2.05 15.70
N ARG A 36 8.22 -1.30 14.77
CA ARG A 36 8.12 0.17 14.74
C ARG A 36 6.67 0.65 14.60
N MET A 37 5.86 -0.07 13.83
CA MET A 37 4.49 0.33 13.51
C MET A 37 3.43 -0.20 14.49
N SER A 38 3.68 -1.35 15.14
CA SER A 38 2.76 -1.95 16.12
C SER A 38 3.08 -1.59 17.57
N GLY A 39 4.24 -0.98 17.84
CA GLY A 39 4.72 -0.73 19.20
C GLY A 39 5.07 -2.02 19.96
N MET A 40 5.21 -3.15 19.26
CA MET A 40 5.54 -4.45 19.86
C MET A 40 7.04 -4.73 19.79
N ASP A 41 7.60 -5.31 20.85
CA ASP A 41 9.01 -5.70 20.86
C ASP A 41 9.35 -6.73 19.78
N ARG A 42 10.58 -6.65 19.25
CA ARG A 42 11.07 -7.53 18.18
C ARG A 42 11.09 -9.00 18.60
N SER A 43 11.40 -9.30 19.86
CA SER A 43 11.36 -10.66 20.38
C SER A 43 9.93 -11.21 20.41
N PHE A 44 8.94 -10.37 20.71
CA PHE A 44 7.53 -10.75 20.68
C PHE A 44 7.07 -11.09 19.26
N ILE A 45 7.42 -10.27 18.26
CA ILE A 45 7.08 -10.55 16.86
C ILE A 45 7.70 -11.85 16.38
N SER A 46 8.99 -12.08 16.66
CA SER A 46 9.67 -13.32 16.29
C SER A 46 9.05 -14.56 16.96
N ASN A 47 8.76 -14.49 18.27
CA ASN A 47 8.13 -15.58 19.01
C ASN A 47 6.67 -15.81 18.60
N LEU A 48 5.97 -14.78 18.14
CA LEU A 48 4.63 -14.90 17.58
C LEU A 48 4.69 -15.62 16.23
N GLU A 49 5.57 -15.21 15.31
CA GLU A 49 5.72 -15.80 13.98
C GLU A 49 6.12 -17.28 14.03
N THR A 50 6.99 -17.64 14.98
CA THR A 50 7.40 -19.04 15.23
C THR A 50 6.33 -19.86 15.97
N GLY A 51 5.23 -19.24 16.41
CA GLY A 51 4.16 -19.90 17.13
C GLY A 51 4.52 -20.29 18.56
N VAL A 52 5.56 -19.69 19.14
CA VAL A 52 5.96 -19.86 20.54
C VAL A 52 5.04 -19.08 21.46
N TYR A 53 4.62 -17.87 21.06
CA TYR A 53 3.70 -17.01 21.81
C TYR A 53 2.33 -16.88 21.18
N SER A 54 1.30 -16.79 22.03
CA SER A 54 -0.04 -16.40 21.62
C SER A 54 -0.20 -14.90 21.86
N ILE A 55 -1.11 -14.28 21.12
CA ILE A 55 -1.40 -12.86 21.26
C ILE A 55 -2.73 -12.68 21.97
N ALA A 56 -2.78 -11.75 22.94
CA ALA A 56 -4.03 -11.33 23.54
C ALA A 56 -4.90 -10.60 22.50
N ALA A 57 -6.21 -10.87 22.47
CA ALA A 57 -7.12 -10.29 21.49
C ALA A 57 -7.06 -8.76 21.42
N ALA A 58 -6.83 -8.09 22.56
CA ALA A 58 -6.67 -6.64 22.64
C ALA A 58 -5.53 -6.08 21.76
N ARG A 59 -4.49 -6.87 21.49
CA ARG A 59 -3.32 -6.47 20.70
C ARG A 59 -3.42 -6.81 19.21
N LEU A 60 -4.50 -7.47 18.79
CA LEU A 60 -4.70 -7.85 17.38
C LEU A 60 -4.76 -6.62 16.47
N ARG A 61 -5.35 -5.51 16.95
CA ARG A 61 -5.41 -4.26 16.19
C ARG A 61 -4.04 -3.62 16.01
N ASP A 62 -3.21 -3.66 17.03
CA ASP A 62 -1.83 -3.14 16.97
C ASP A 62 -1.00 -3.95 15.98
N LEU A 63 -1.16 -5.28 16.01
CA LEU A 63 -0.49 -6.17 15.07
C LEU A 63 -0.97 -5.94 13.63
N ALA A 64 -2.28 -5.87 13.40
CA ALA A 64 -2.86 -5.57 12.09
C ALA A 64 -2.37 -4.21 11.55
N THR A 65 -2.30 -3.20 12.43
CA THR A 65 -1.73 -1.88 12.11
C THR A 65 -0.27 -1.99 11.69
N GLY A 66 0.54 -2.76 12.44
CA GLY A 66 1.95 -2.98 12.13
C GLY A 66 2.18 -3.75 10.84
N LEU A 67 1.32 -4.71 10.54
CA LEU A 67 1.35 -5.50 9.31
C LEU A 67 0.75 -4.78 8.11
N ARG A 68 0.09 -3.63 8.30
CA ARG A 68 -0.69 -2.94 7.27
C ARG A 68 -1.69 -3.90 6.62
N VAL A 69 -2.54 -4.50 7.44
CA VAL A 69 -3.65 -5.37 7.00
C VAL A 69 -4.89 -5.09 7.84
N ASP A 70 -6.05 -5.57 7.42
CA ASP A 70 -7.23 -5.53 8.27
C ASP A 70 -7.11 -6.59 9.40
N THR A 71 -7.82 -6.39 10.51
CA THR A 71 -7.81 -7.38 11.60
C THR A 71 -8.43 -8.71 11.16
N VAL A 72 -9.39 -8.68 10.22
CA VAL A 72 -9.96 -9.92 9.64
C VAL A 72 -8.93 -10.71 8.84
N ASP A 73 -8.00 -10.00 8.19
CA ASP A 73 -6.92 -10.61 7.44
C ASP A 73 -5.97 -11.39 8.36
N LEU A 74 -5.98 -11.21 9.68
CA LEU A 74 -5.16 -12.04 10.57
C LEU A 74 -5.66 -13.48 10.68
N PHE A 75 -6.90 -13.77 10.25
CA PHE A 75 -7.55 -15.06 10.47
C PHE A 75 -8.00 -15.79 9.20
N GLU A 76 -8.17 -15.10 8.07
CA GLU A 76 -8.76 -15.71 6.85
C GLU A 76 -7.75 -16.14 5.77
N GLU A 77 -7.49 -17.44 5.59
CA GLU A 77 -6.57 -17.95 4.54
C GLU A 77 -6.98 -17.64 3.09
N LYS A 78 -8.26 -17.38 2.81
CA LYS A 78 -8.81 -17.34 1.44
C LYS A 78 -8.57 -16.06 0.63
N HIS A 79 -7.44 -15.38 0.82
CA HIS A 79 -7.02 -14.30 -0.09
C HIS A 79 -5.58 -14.42 -0.60
N ALA A 80 -4.87 -15.52 -0.32
CA ALA A 80 -3.58 -15.80 -0.94
C ALA A 80 -3.77 -16.41 -2.35
N VAL A 81 -3.32 -15.67 -3.37
CA VAL A 81 -3.34 -15.96 -4.82
C VAL A 81 -4.74 -15.92 -5.46
N ARG A 82 -5.16 -14.74 -5.93
CA ARG A 82 -6.29 -14.62 -6.85
C ARG A 82 -5.82 -14.97 -8.27
N ASN A 83 -6.20 -16.16 -8.73
CA ASN A 83 -6.18 -16.52 -10.14
C ASN A 83 -7.00 -15.50 -10.96
N LYS A 84 -6.56 -15.27 -12.20
CA LYS A 84 -6.99 -14.20 -13.11
C LYS A 84 -8.47 -14.25 -13.54
N ASP A 85 -9.23 -15.28 -13.13
CA ASP A 85 -10.55 -15.60 -13.70
C ASP A 85 -11.75 -15.56 -12.73
N GLU A 86 -11.63 -15.12 -11.47
CA GLU A 86 -12.78 -15.04 -10.54
C GLU A 86 -13.10 -13.60 -10.07
N MET A 87 -13.99 -12.96 -10.82
CA MET A 87 -14.52 -11.60 -10.64
C MET A 87 -15.61 -11.47 -9.54
N ALA A 88 -15.72 -12.39 -8.58
CA ALA A 88 -16.86 -12.43 -7.64
C ALA A 88 -16.47 -12.46 -6.16
N SER A 89 -15.74 -11.43 -5.73
CA SER A 89 -15.80 -10.75 -4.43
C SER A 89 -14.47 -10.00 -4.28
N ALA A 90 -14.40 -8.78 -4.82
CA ALA A 90 -13.20 -7.96 -4.72
C ALA A 90 -12.87 -7.73 -3.24
N PRO A 91 -11.58 -7.64 -2.82
CA PRO A 91 -11.27 -7.27 -1.45
C PRO A 91 -12.02 -6.00 -1.09
N ARG A 92 -12.49 -5.84 0.16
CA ARG A 92 -13.40 -4.74 0.53
C ARG A 92 -12.91 -3.34 0.11
N TYR A 93 -11.60 -3.11 0.09
CA TYR A 93 -11.02 -1.84 -0.39
C TYR A 93 -11.21 -1.60 -1.89
N MET A 94 -11.34 -2.64 -2.72
CA MET A 94 -11.62 -2.51 -4.15
C MET A 94 -13.03 -1.99 -4.41
N GLU A 95 -14.00 -2.29 -3.54
CA GLU A 95 -15.32 -1.67 -3.64
C GLU A 95 -15.23 -0.15 -3.53
N LEU A 96 -14.38 0.36 -2.62
CA LEU A 96 -14.11 1.80 -2.48
C LEU A 96 -13.37 2.37 -3.70
N VAL A 97 -12.41 1.63 -4.26
CA VAL A 97 -11.74 2.01 -5.51
C VAL A 97 -12.75 2.15 -6.65
N ASP A 98 -13.62 1.16 -6.81
CA ASP A 98 -14.61 1.13 -7.89
C ASP A 98 -15.66 2.23 -7.70
N LEU A 99 -16.10 2.47 -6.46
CA LEU A 99 -17.00 3.56 -6.12
C LEU A 99 -16.42 4.91 -6.56
N ILE A 100 -15.23 5.27 -6.06
CA ILE A 100 -14.60 6.55 -6.38
C ILE A 100 -14.30 6.66 -7.88
N SER A 101 -13.83 5.58 -8.51
CA SER A 101 -13.57 5.56 -9.96
C SER A 101 -14.85 5.84 -10.77
N LYS A 102 -16.00 5.28 -10.36
CA LYS A 102 -17.31 5.55 -10.98
C LYS A 102 -17.78 6.97 -10.77
N GLU A 103 -17.59 7.53 -9.57
CA GLU A 103 -17.93 8.94 -9.29
C GLU A 103 -17.11 9.90 -10.15
N ILE A 104 -15.82 9.62 -10.37
CA ILE A 104 -14.96 10.37 -11.28
C ILE A 104 -15.42 10.20 -12.74
N ALA A 105 -15.63 8.97 -13.19
CA ALA A 105 -16.00 8.67 -14.57
C ALA A 105 -17.39 9.24 -14.96
N SER A 106 -18.31 9.33 -14.01
CA SER A 106 -19.63 9.95 -14.21
C SER A 106 -19.61 11.48 -14.11
N GLY A 107 -18.49 12.08 -13.67
CA GLY A 107 -18.36 13.52 -13.46
C GLY A 107 -19.04 14.03 -12.18
N LEU A 108 -19.46 13.14 -11.27
CA LEU A 108 -19.91 13.51 -9.93
C LEU A 108 -18.76 14.10 -9.11
N LEU A 109 -17.58 13.50 -9.24
CA LEU A 109 -16.31 14.08 -8.81
C LEU A 109 -15.57 14.60 -10.05
N ARG A 110 -15.36 15.91 -10.13
CA ARG A 110 -14.69 16.57 -11.24
C ARG A 110 -13.20 16.69 -10.96
N GLN A 111 -12.42 16.89 -12.03
CA GLN A 111 -11.00 17.16 -11.92
C GLN A 111 -10.76 18.35 -10.98
N GLY A 112 -9.81 18.22 -10.06
CA GLY A 112 -9.54 19.20 -9.01
C GLY A 112 -10.44 19.11 -7.78
N ASP A 113 -11.54 18.35 -7.81
CA ASP A 113 -12.40 18.18 -6.64
C ASP A 113 -11.67 17.44 -5.52
N PHE A 114 -11.89 17.90 -4.30
CA PHE A 114 -11.35 17.25 -3.11
C PHE A 114 -12.14 15.99 -2.76
N LEU A 115 -11.40 14.92 -2.48
CA LEU A 115 -11.95 13.76 -1.81
C LEU A 115 -12.00 14.02 -0.29
N PRO A 116 -12.92 13.39 0.45
CA PRO A 116 -12.89 13.44 1.91
C PRO A 116 -11.55 12.97 2.47
N ARG A 117 -11.13 13.52 3.62
CA ARG A 117 -9.94 13.03 4.34
C ARG A 117 -10.14 11.57 4.75
N GLU A 118 -9.05 10.84 4.97
CA GLU A 118 -9.08 9.41 5.32
C GLU A 118 -10.03 9.09 6.48
N ALA A 119 -9.97 9.87 7.57
CA ALA A 119 -10.83 9.69 8.73
C ALA A 119 -12.32 9.86 8.39
N ALA A 120 -12.65 10.83 7.53
CA ALA A 120 -14.01 11.06 7.06
C ALA A 120 -14.48 9.95 6.12
N MET A 121 -13.60 9.41 5.26
CA MET A 121 -13.89 8.24 4.43
C MET A 121 -14.17 7.01 5.29
N CYS A 122 -13.38 6.77 6.34
CA CYS A 122 -13.60 5.66 7.26
C CYS A 122 -14.99 5.74 7.90
N GLN A 123 -15.37 6.93 8.41
CA GLN A 123 -16.68 7.14 9.04
C GLN A 123 -17.83 7.05 8.03
N ARG A 124 -17.70 7.71 6.87
CA ARG A 124 -18.77 7.80 5.87
C ARG A 124 -19.05 6.47 5.19
N TYR A 125 -18.00 5.73 4.85
CA TYR A 125 -18.11 4.52 4.05
C TYR A 125 -17.99 3.24 4.89
N GLY A 126 -17.71 3.35 6.19
CA GLY A 126 -17.59 2.19 7.09
C GLY A 126 -16.35 1.33 6.82
N TYR A 127 -15.34 1.87 6.15
CA TYR A 127 -14.08 1.17 5.86
C TYR A 127 -13.04 1.42 6.97
N SER A 128 -12.14 0.46 7.17
CA SER A 128 -10.99 0.64 8.05
C SER A 128 -9.99 1.62 7.44
N SER A 129 -9.17 2.29 8.27
CA SER A 129 -8.11 3.20 7.79
C SER A 129 -7.13 2.48 6.84
N PHE A 130 -6.91 1.18 7.05
CA PHE A 130 -6.12 0.38 6.11
C PHE A 130 -6.79 0.27 4.74
N ALA A 131 -8.07 -0.14 4.70
CA ALA A 131 -8.81 -0.27 3.45
C ALA A 131 -8.90 1.06 2.68
N VAL A 132 -9.14 2.16 3.39
CA VAL A 132 -9.13 3.52 2.80
C VAL A 132 -7.77 3.86 2.22
N ARG A 133 -6.68 3.73 3.00
CA ARG A 133 -5.32 4.01 2.51
C ARG A 133 -4.95 3.14 1.31
N LYS A 134 -5.29 1.85 1.35
CA LYS A 134 -5.03 0.94 0.23
C LYS A 134 -5.78 1.35 -1.02
N ALA A 135 -7.05 1.72 -0.90
CA ALA A 135 -7.84 2.22 -2.02
C ALA A 135 -7.25 3.50 -2.61
N LEU A 136 -6.88 4.47 -1.75
CA LEU A 136 -6.23 5.71 -2.18
C LEU A 136 -4.89 5.44 -2.88
N THR A 137 -4.06 4.53 -2.36
CA THR A 137 -2.81 4.11 -2.99
C THR A 137 -3.05 3.53 -4.40
N ILE A 138 -4.10 2.72 -4.59
CA ILE A 138 -4.46 2.17 -5.90
C ILE A 138 -4.96 3.26 -6.84
N LEU A 139 -5.89 4.12 -6.39
CA LEU A 139 -6.42 5.22 -7.19
C LEU A 139 -5.31 6.18 -7.66
N ARG A 140 -4.34 6.43 -6.78
CA ARG A 140 -3.18 7.27 -7.08
C ARG A 140 -2.26 6.62 -8.10
N GLY A 141 -1.96 5.32 -7.95
CA GLY A 141 -1.18 4.57 -8.93
C GLY A 141 -1.85 4.46 -10.30
N ARG A 142 -3.18 4.59 -10.37
CA ARG A 142 -3.95 4.70 -11.63
C ARG A 142 -3.98 6.11 -12.22
N GLY A 143 -3.44 7.11 -11.53
CA GLY A 143 -3.48 8.51 -11.95
C GLY A 143 -4.87 9.15 -11.85
N LEU A 144 -5.81 8.55 -11.11
CA LEU A 144 -7.17 9.09 -10.94
C LEU A 144 -7.24 10.18 -9.86
N ILE A 145 -6.35 10.10 -8.86
CA ILE A 145 -6.26 11.06 -7.77
C ILE A 145 -4.80 11.43 -7.53
N ARG A 146 -4.59 12.59 -6.91
CA ARG A 146 -3.31 13.03 -6.36
C ARG A 146 -3.42 13.29 -4.86
N SER A 147 -2.27 13.41 -4.20
CA SER A 147 -2.20 13.76 -2.79
C SER A 147 -1.28 14.95 -2.52
N TRP A 148 -1.67 15.82 -1.60
CA TRP A 148 -0.78 16.79 -0.99
C TRP A 148 -0.90 16.72 0.53
N GLY A 149 0.08 16.07 1.17
CA GLY A 149 -0.02 15.74 2.60
C GLY A 149 -1.23 14.83 2.85
N GLU A 150 -2.13 15.26 3.75
CA GLU A 150 -3.38 14.55 4.08
C GLU A 150 -4.56 14.88 3.15
N LEU A 151 -4.35 15.75 2.16
CA LEU A 151 -5.39 16.12 1.19
C LEU A 151 -5.30 15.23 -0.05
N HIS A 152 -6.46 14.81 -0.55
CA HIS A 152 -6.61 14.03 -1.76
C HIS A 152 -7.56 14.75 -2.71
N PHE A 153 -7.25 14.77 -4.01
CA PHE A 153 -8.09 15.41 -5.02
C PHE A 153 -8.04 14.65 -6.35
N VAL A 154 -9.08 14.77 -7.16
CA VAL A 154 -9.16 14.15 -8.49
C VAL A 154 -8.09 14.78 -9.39
N ALA A 155 -7.28 13.94 -10.03
CA ALA A 155 -6.16 14.39 -10.85
C ALA A 155 -6.64 15.16 -12.08
N SER A 156 -5.99 16.29 -12.39
CA SER A 156 -6.06 16.96 -13.70
C SER A 156 -4.81 16.66 -14.54
N PRO A 157 -4.91 16.49 -15.87
CA PRO A 157 -3.75 16.45 -16.75
C PRO A 157 -2.84 17.69 -16.60
N ASP A 158 -3.43 18.84 -16.29
CA ASP A 158 -2.74 20.12 -16.19
C ASP A 158 -1.83 20.24 -14.95
N ASP A 159 -1.96 19.33 -13.97
CA ASP A 159 -1.14 19.40 -12.76
C ASP A 159 0.28 18.81 -12.97
N LEU A 160 0.57 18.21 -14.14
CA LEU A 160 1.86 17.59 -14.41
C LEU A 160 2.83 18.56 -15.08
N LYS A 161 4.09 18.54 -14.61
CA LYS A 161 5.19 19.28 -15.23
C LYS A 161 5.87 18.41 -16.31
N PRO A 162 6.11 18.95 -17.51
CA PRO A 162 6.79 18.19 -18.55
C PRO A 162 8.28 18.02 -18.22
N ILE A 163 8.80 16.84 -18.53
CA ILE A 163 10.22 16.55 -18.65
C ILE A 163 10.50 16.36 -20.14
N GLU A 164 11.19 17.32 -20.72
CA GLU A 164 11.61 17.26 -22.12
C GLU A 164 12.78 16.28 -22.26
N LEU A 165 12.62 15.24 -23.08
CA LEU A 165 13.68 14.32 -23.46
C LEU A 165 14.19 14.65 -24.86
N ARG A 166 15.52 14.64 -25.01
CA ARG A 166 16.22 14.85 -26.27
C ARG A 166 16.63 13.52 -26.90
N GLU A 167 17.00 13.56 -28.17
CA GLU A 167 17.56 12.40 -28.85
C GLU A 167 18.78 11.84 -28.08
N GLY A 168 18.72 10.54 -27.77
CA GLY A 168 19.73 9.83 -26.98
C GLY A 168 19.50 9.81 -25.47
N ASP A 169 18.60 10.64 -24.92
CA ASP A 169 18.19 10.52 -23.53
C ASP A 169 17.48 9.19 -23.28
N ARG A 170 17.63 8.63 -22.08
CA ARG A 170 16.94 7.39 -21.68
C ARG A 170 16.05 7.65 -20.48
N VAL A 171 14.84 7.11 -20.51
CA VAL A 171 13.94 7.11 -19.35
C VAL A 171 13.55 5.68 -18.99
N VAL A 172 13.55 5.38 -17.70
CA VAL A 172 13.04 4.12 -17.15
C VAL A 172 11.96 4.43 -16.13
N VAL A 173 10.84 3.72 -16.22
CA VAL A 173 9.76 3.80 -15.23
C VAL A 173 9.82 2.57 -14.33
N ARG A 174 9.82 2.76 -13.01
CA ARG A 174 9.74 1.65 -12.05
C ARG A 174 9.11 2.08 -10.74
N MET A 175 8.84 1.12 -9.86
CA MET A 175 8.51 1.43 -8.47
C MET A 175 9.74 1.99 -7.73
N PRO A 176 9.56 2.99 -6.84
CA PRO A 176 10.64 3.47 -5.98
C PRO A 176 11.00 2.43 -4.91
N THR A 177 12.25 2.47 -4.47
CA THR A 177 12.69 1.80 -3.24
C THR A 177 12.20 2.58 -2.02
N PRO A 178 12.12 1.96 -0.82
CA PRO A 178 11.74 2.66 0.40
C PRO A 178 12.63 3.89 0.72
N ALA A 179 13.93 3.80 0.41
CA ALA A 179 14.86 4.91 0.58
C ALA A 179 14.55 6.07 -0.39
N GLU A 180 14.22 5.77 -1.65
CA GLU A 180 13.79 6.79 -2.61
C GLU A 180 12.46 7.42 -2.23
N MET A 181 11.50 6.62 -1.74
CA MET A 181 10.23 7.15 -1.24
C MET A 181 10.44 8.20 -0.16
N PHE A 182 11.32 7.91 0.79
CA PHE A 182 11.66 8.84 1.86
C PHE A 182 12.42 10.06 1.34
N HIS A 183 13.47 9.85 0.56
CA HIS A 183 14.36 10.92 0.10
C HIS A 183 13.65 11.92 -0.82
N TYR A 184 12.77 11.43 -1.69
CA TYR A 184 12.05 12.24 -2.68
C TYR A 184 10.59 12.52 -2.27
N ALA A 185 10.20 12.18 -1.04
CA ALA A 185 8.85 12.34 -0.51
C ALA A 185 7.76 11.77 -1.44
N ILE A 186 8.00 10.60 -2.01
CA ILE A 186 7.13 9.97 -3.00
C ILE A 186 5.98 9.27 -2.26
N PRO A 187 4.72 9.61 -2.55
CA PRO A 187 3.58 8.91 -1.97
C PRO A 187 3.56 7.43 -2.36
N GLU A 188 2.97 6.59 -1.52
CA GLU A 188 2.80 5.17 -1.84
C GLU A 188 1.99 4.99 -3.14
N GLY A 189 2.31 3.96 -3.93
CA GLY A 189 1.62 3.67 -5.19
C GLY A 189 2.05 4.55 -6.37
N ILE A 190 2.93 5.53 -6.16
CA ILE A 190 3.51 6.33 -7.23
C ILE A 190 4.80 5.68 -7.74
N SER A 191 4.93 5.62 -9.07
CA SER A 191 6.14 5.18 -9.75
C SER A 191 7.13 6.33 -9.93
N VAL A 192 8.39 5.99 -10.17
CA VAL A 192 9.45 6.94 -10.52
C VAL A 192 9.82 6.86 -11.98
N LEU A 193 10.14 8.03 -12.54
CA LEU A 193 10.79 8.24 -13.82
C LEU A 193 12.26 8.51 -13.55
N ILE A 194 13.13 7.66 -14.09
CA ILE A 194 14.58 7.80 -13.99
C ILE A 194 15.08 8.25 -15.35
N CYS A 195 15.46 9.52 -15.44
CA CYS A 195 15.92 10.14 -16.67
C CYS A 195 17.44 10.20 -16.65
N ARG A 196 18.07 9.65 -17.70
CA ARG A 196 19.51 9.68 -17.93
C ARG A 196 19.79 10.53 -19.15
N ARG A 197 20.47 11.66 -18.93
CA ARG A 197 20.85 12.61 -19.98
C ARG A 197 22.07 12.12 -20.75
N ASN A 198 22.00 12.16 -22.08
CA ASN A 198 23.11 11.73 -22.93
C ASN A 198 24.27 12.74 -22.96
N ALA A 199 23.96 14.04 -22.91
CA ALA A 199 24.94 15.11 -23.09
C ALA A 199 25.81 15.42 -21.85
N ILE A 200 25.51 14.82 -20.70
CA ILE A 200 26.17 15.15 -19.43
C ILE A 200 27.20 14.05 -19.12
N ALA A 201 28.50 14.42 -19.15
CA ALA A 201 29.60 13.50 -18.82
C ALA A 201 29.54 12.95 -17.38
N THR A 202 28.82 13.63 -16.49
CA THR A 202 28.51 13.14 -15.13
C THR A 202 27.24 12.30 -15.15
N ARG A 203 27.41 11.02 -14.80
CA ARG A 203 26.45 9.91 -14.89
C ARG A 203 25.33 9.96 -13.83
N THR A 204 24.82 11.13 -13.49
CA THR A 204 23.79 11.29 -12.44
C THR A 204 22.41 11.11 -13.04
N ASP A 205 21.71 10.06 -12.58
CA ASP A 205 20.32 9.82 -12.94
C ASP A 205 19.41 10.85 -12.25
N GLU A 206 18.56 11.53 -13.03
CA GLU A 206 17.53 12.44 -12.52
C GLU A 206 16.28 11.62 -12.16
N ILE A 207 15.82 11.72 -10.92
CA ILE A 207 14.65 10.96 -10.43
C ILE A 207 13.47 11.90 -10.25
N TYR A 208 12.38 11.58 -10.93
CA TYR A 208 11.09 12.26 -10.82
C TYR A 208 10.02 11.24 -10.44
N HIS A 209 8.90 11.69 -9.87
CA HIS A 209 7.78 10.82 -9.56
C HIS A 209 6.56 11.16 -10.44
N THR A 210 5.85 10.12 -10.88
CA THR A 210 4.80 10.23 -11.91
C THR A 210 3.56 11.00 -11.47
N ASP A 211 3.40 11.24 -10.17
CA ASP A 211 2.34 12.09 -9.62
C ASP A 211 2.50 13.58 -10.01
N ARG A 212 3.72 14.02 -10.35
CA ARG A 212 4.02 15.44 -10.65
C ARG A 212 4.63 15.68 -12.00
N PHE A 213 5.14 14.64 -12.65
CA PHE A 213 5.90 14.78 -13.88
C PHE A 213 5.44 13.79 -14.94
N TYR A 214 5.49 14.23 -16.18
CA TYR A 214 5.31 13.39 -17.36
C TYR A 214 6.41 13.66 -18.37
N VAL A 215 6.63 12.72 -19.27
CA VAL A 215 7.66 12.82 -20.30
C VAL A 215 7.07 13.38 -21.58
N VAL A 216 7.77 14.32 -22.19
CA VAL A 216 7.54 14.80 -23.55
C VAL A 216 8.82 14.58 -24.36
N VAL A 217 8.68 14.04 -25.56
CA VAL A 217 9.81 13.90 -26.49
C VAL A 217 9.79 15.08 -27.43
N CYS A 218 10.91 15.81 -27.50
CA CYS A 218 11.08 17.01 -28.31
C CYS A 218 12.07 16.77 -29.45
#